data_AF-A0A7C0YD52-F1
#
_entry.id   AF-A0A7C0YD52-F1
#
_cell.length_a   1.000
_cell.length_b   1.000
_cell.length_c   1.000
_cell.angle_alpha   90.00
_cell.angle_beta   90.00
_cell.angle_gamma   90.00
#
_symmetry.space_group_name_H-M   'P 1'
#
loop_
_entity.id
_entity.type
_entity.pdbx_description
1 polymer ?
#
loop_
_entity_poly.entity_id
_entity_poly.type
_entity_poly.pdbx_seq_one_letter_code
_entity_poly.pdbx_strand_id
1 'polypeptide(L)'
;MGREIHLSQKSRKHGYWTSFESDPHLTKLKRRIRYRCTPCIESLYRQLIEGKNEIELGPAFDCWKVVVVLGNEEECLKVLEKYQEKFLPSRHICGRFGSKGKDGTKAIVVNADTEEERDALLSELRECVNDLNLTAQIFYSKGCAYLYGELLGDWHKWQRVTPVSHPENVEKVIKRIKEVLEIS
;
A
#
# COMPACT_ATOMS: atom_id res chain seq x y z
N MET A 1 23.88 6.10 16.46
CA MET A 1 23.25 6.79 15.32
C MET A 1 21.82 6.30 15.26
N GLY A 2 20.85 7.18 15.51
CA GLY A 2 19.43 6.80 15.47
C GLY A 2 19.02 6.43 14.04
N ARG A 3 18.09 5.46 13.92
CA ARG A 3 17.42 5.21 12.63
C ARG A 3 16.46 6.37 12.35
N GLU A 4 16.42 6.82 11.11
CA GLU A 4 15.58 7.94 10.65
C GLU A 4 14.67 7.46 9.51
N ILE A 5 13.48 8.05 9.39
CA ILE A 5 12.62 7.87 8.21
C ILE A 5 13.09 8.84 7.13
N HIS A 6 13.50 8.27 6.01
CA HIS A 6 13.95 9.00 4.85
C HIS A 6 12.82 9.16 3.84
N LEU A 7 12.70 10.36 3.25
CA LEU A 7 11.64 10.72 2.32
C LEU A 7 12.16 10.80 0.88
N SER A 8 11.36 10.32 -0.08
CA SER A 8 11.63 10.52 -1.50
C SER A 8 11.16 11.89 -2.00
N GLN A 9 11.51 12.25 -3.23
CA GLN A 9 10.82 13.33 -3.93
C GLN A 9 9.34 13.00 -4.11
N LYS A 10 8.49 14.04 -4.09
CA LYS A 10 7.04 13.94 -4.31
C LYS A 10 6.75 13.58 -5.76
N SER A 11 6.09 12.44 -5.98
CA SER A 11 5.62 12.03 -7.30
C SER A 11 4.27 12.67 -7.61
N ARG A 12 4.06 13.01 -8.89
CA ARG A 12 2.79 13.49 -9.45
C ARG A 12 2.16 12.52 -10.47
N LYS A 13 2.86 11.44 -10.84
CA LYS A 13 2.48 10.53 -11.95
C LYS A 13 1.16 9.79 -11.67
N HIS A 14 0.88 9.48 -10.40
CA HIS A 14 -0.33 8.76 -9.98
C HIS A 14 -0.95 9.35 -8.69
N GLY A 15 -1.02 10.67 -8.63
CA GLY A 15 -1.41 11.43 -7.44
C GLY A 15 -0.22 12.12 -6.79
N TYR A 16 -0.43 12.70 -5.61
CA TYR A 16 0.53 13.53 -4.88
C TYR A 16 1.10 12.72 -3.72
N TRP A 17 2.06 11.85 -4.02
CA TRP A 17 2.60 10.87 -3.07
C TRP A 17 4.09 11.06 -2.82
N THR A 18 4.49 10.94 -1.56
CA THR A 18 5.88 10.90 -1.10
C THR A 18 6.16 9.52 -0.51
N SER A 19 7.17 8.82 -1.02
CA SER A 19 7.58 7.53 -0.44
C SER A 19 8.46 7.76 0.78
N PHE A 20 8.42 6.85 1.73
CA PHE A 20 9.28 6.89 2.91
C PHE A 20 9.76 5.51 3.33
N GLU A 21 10.92 5.44 3.96
CA GLU A 21 11.49 4.21 4.52
C GLU A 21 12.52 4.51 5.62
N SER A 22 12.69 3.59 6.56
CA SER A 22 13.76 3.64 7.57
C SER A 22 15.16 3.24 7.05
N ASP A 23 15.30 3.00 5.74
CA ASP A 23 16.54 2.76 5.01
C ASP A 23 16.74 3.94 4.02
N PRO A 24 17.87 4.65 4.06
CA PRO A 24 18.12 5.83 3.23
C PRO A 24 18.14 5.56 1.73
N HIS A 25 18.37 4.32 1.32
CA HIS A 25 18.39 3.90 -0.08
C HIS A 25 17.05 3.35 -0.57
N LEU A 26 16.03 3.31 0.31
CA LEU A 26 14.71 2.74 0.07
C LEU A 26 14.80 1.26 -0.41
N THR A 27 15.74 0.51 0.16
CA THR A 27 16.12 -0.82 -0.34
C THR A 27 14.97 -1.83 -0.23
N LYS A 28 14.25 -1.86 0.91
CA LYS A 28 13.09 -2.76 1.11
C LYS A 28 11.99 -2.40 0.13
N LEU A 29 11.69 -1.11 -0.07
CA LEU A 29 10.66 -0.68 -1.02
C LEU A 29 11.02 -1.05 -2.46
N LYS A 30 12.25 -0.76 -2.91
CA LYS A 30 12.72 -1.11 -4.27
C LYS A 30 12.70 -2.61 -4.50
N ARG A 31 13.18 -3.40 -3.54
CA ARG A 31 13.17 -4.87 -3.59
C ARG A 31 11.74 -5.40 -3.64
N ARG A 32 10.83 -4.85 -2.83
CA ARG A 32 9.40 -5.23 -2.82
C ARG A 32 8.76 -4.96 -4.17
N ILE A 33 9.01 -3.78 -4.76
CA ILE A 33 8.49 -3.45 -6.10
C ILE A 33 8.99 -4.47 -7.12
N ARG A 34 10.31 -4.65 -7.21
CA ARG A 34 10.94 -5.51 -8.23
C ARG A 34 10.58 -6.99 -8.12
N TYR A 35 10.60 -7.54 -6.91
CA TYR A 35 10.51 -9.00 -6.71
C TYR A 35 9.17 -9.49 -6.17
N ARG A 36 8.28 -8.59 -5.73
CA ARG A 36 6.94 -8.96 -5.23
C ARG A 36 5.84 -8.28 -6.04
N CYS A 37 5.84 -6.96 -6.16
CA CYS A 37 4.74 -6.22 -6.79
C CYS A 37 4.71 -6.44 -8.31
N THR A 38 5.82 -6.26 -9.02
CA THR A 38 5.88 -6.40 -10.48
C THR A 38 5.46 -7.81 -10.92
N PRO A 39 6.05 -8.91 -10.40
CA PRO A 39 5.62 -10.26 -10.77
C PRO A 39 4.17 -10.57 -10.42
N CYS A 40 3.67 -10.01 -9.31
CA CYS A 40 2.27 -10.17 -8.91
C CYS A 40 1.31 -9.50 -9.89
N ILE A 41 1.65 -8.30 -10.39
CA ILE A 41 0.84 -7.56 -11.36
C ILE A 41 0.93 -8.22 -12.74
N GLU A 42 2.10 -8.70 -13.15
CA GLU A 42 2.30 -9.47 -14.38
C GLU A 42 1.49 -10.78 -14.37
N SER A 43 1.46 -11.48 -13.25
CA SER A 43 0.63 -12.69 -13.09
C SER A 43 -0.86 -12.37 -13.25
N LEU A 44 -1.34 -11.29 -12.64
CA LEU A 44 -2.73 -10.84 -12.83
C LEU A 44 -3.00 -10.51 -14.29
N TYR A 45 -2.13 -9.73 -14.94
CA TYR A 45 -2.27 -9.37 -16.35
C TYR A 45 -2.42 -10.60 -17.25
N ARG A 46 -1.52 -11.58 -17.08
CA ARG A 46 -1.56 -12.83 -17.84
C ARG A 46 -2.89 -13.56 -17.64
N GLN A 47 -3.34 -13.73 -16.40
CA GLN A 47 -4.61 -14.42 -16.10
C GLN A 47 -5.82 -13.72 -16.74
N LEU A 48 -5.82 -12.38 -16.81
CA LEU A 48 -6.88 -11.62 -17.45
C LEU A 48 -6.85 -11.75 -18.99
N ILE A 49 -5.67 -11.72 -19.60
CA ILE A 49 -5.52 -11.91 -21.06
C ILE A 49 -5.89 -13.33 -21.49
N GLU A 50 -5.62 -14.33 -20.64
CA GLU A 50 -6.06 -15.72 -20.82
C GLU A 50 -7.59 -15.91 -20.65
N GLY A 51 -8.32 -14.87 -20.23
CA GLY A 51 -9.77 -14.91 -20.07
C GLY A 51 -10.21 -15.76 -18.88
N LYS A 52 -9.39 -15.88 -17.83
CA LYS A 52 -9.76 -16.68 -16.66
C LYS A 52 -10.93 -16.05 -15.90
N ASN A 53 -11.89 -16.90 -15.53
CA ASN A 53 -13.02 -16.51 -14.67
C ASN A 53 -12.68 -16.57 -13.17
N GLU A 54 -11.49 -17.06 -12.83
CA GLU A 54 -10.95 -17.12 -11.48
C GLU A 54 -9.50 -16.63 -11.47
N ILE A 55 -9.12 -15.92 -10.42
CA ILE A 55 -7.78 -15.36 -10.26
C ILE A 55 -7.07 -16.07 -9.13
N GLU A 56 -5.94 -16.68 -9.44
CA GLU A 56 -4.98 -17.15 -8.45
C GLU A 56 -4.19 -15.93 -7.91
N LEU A 57 -4.43 -15.60 -6.64
CA LEU A 57 -3.89 -14.38 -6.02
C LEU A 57 -2.40 -14.48 -5.68
N GLY A 58 -1.88 -15.70 -5.45
CA GLY A 58 -0.50 -15.93 -5.07
C GLY A 58 -0.04 -14.98 -3.93
N PRO A 59 1.10 -14.26 -4.09
CA PRO A 59 1.60 -13.33 -3.07
C PRO A 59 0.68 -12.15 -2.73
N ALA A 60 -0.29 -11.82 -3.58
CA ALA A 60 -1.26 -10.74 -3.32
C ALA A 60 -2.25 -11.13 -2.22
N PHE A 61 -2.50 -12.43 -2.02
CA PHE A 61 -3.34 -12.89 -0.92
C PHE A 61 -2.72 -12.53 0.44
N ASP A 62 -1.42 -12.68 0.59
CA ASP A 62 -0.71 -12.39 1.85
C ASP A 62 -0.10 -10.97 1.87
N CYS A 63 -0.51 -10.08 0.96
CA CYS A 63 0.01 -8.71 0.85
C CYS A 63 -0.93 -7.74 1.57
N TRP A 64 -0.42 -7.01 2.55
CA TRP A 64 -1.19 -6.12 3.40
C TRP A 64 -0.70 -4.67 3.33
N LYS A 65 -1.58 -3.76 3.73
CA LYS A 65 -1.23 -2.39 4.05
C LYS A 65 -2.03 -1.88 5.22
N VAL A 66 -1.43 -1.01 6.02
CA VAL A 66 -2.11 -0.19 7.03
C VAL A 66 -2.27 1.22 6.50
N VAL A 67 -3.44 1.81 6.70
CA VAL A 67 -3.80 3.13 6.21
C VAL A 67 -4.23 4.00 7.39
N VAL A 68 -3.63 5.18 7.48
CA VAL A 68 -3.97 6.24 8.45
C VAL A 68 -4.46 7.43 7.63
N VAL A 69 -5.73 7.80 7.75
CA VAL A 69 -6.32 8.96 7.08
C VAL A 69 -6.30 10.15 8.03
N LEU A 70 -5.71 11.26 7.58
CA LEU A 70 -5.44 12.46 8.35
C LEU A 70 -5.97 13.71 7.63
N GLY A 71 -6.06 14.83 8.35
CA GLY A 71 -6.62 16.08 7.85
C GLY A 71 -5.73 16.77 6.82
N ASN A 72 -4.40 16.68 6.99
CA ASN A 72 -3.44 17.40 6.15
C ASN A 72 -2.07 16.69 6.08
N GLU A 73 -1.15 17.25 5.29
CA GLU A 73 0.20 16.71 5.09
C GLU A 73 1.11 16.90 6.31
N GLU A 74 0.90 17.95 7.10
CA GLU A 74 1.66 18.23 8.32
C GLU A 74 1.37 17.16 9.40
N GLU A 75 0.10 16.77 9.55
CA GLU A 75 -0.30 15.66 10.43
C GLU A 75 0.34 14.33 10.01
N CYS A 76 0.44 14.05 8.70
CA CYS A 76 1.17 12.87 8.22
C CYS A 76 2.62 12.87 8.69
N LEU A 77 3.29 14.02 8.59
CA LEU A 77 4.69 14.16 9.02
C LEU A 77 4.83 14.01 10.53
N LYS A 78 3.94 14.62 11.33
CA LYS A 78 3.93 14.48 12.80
C LYS A 78 3.79 13.02 13.24
N VAL A 79 2.88 12.27 12.60
CA VAL A 79 2.71 10.83 12.90
C VAL A 79 3.96 10.02 12.54
N LEU A 80 4.61 10.31 11.41
CA LEU A 80 5.86 9.64 11.02
C LEU A 80 7.02 9.97 11.97
N GLU A 81 7.15 11.24 12.37
CA GLU A 81 8.14 11.69 13.37
C GLU A 81 7.91 10.98 14.71
N LYS A 82 6.65 10.92 15.17
CA LYS A 82 6.31 10.20 16.40
C LYS A 82 6.64 8.70 16.31
N TYR A 83 6.36 8.08 15.17
CA TYR A 83 6.72 6.69 14.92
C TYR A 83 8.25 6.48 14.93
N GLN A 84 9.00 7.44 14.37
CA GLN A 84 10.45 7.44 14.38
C GLN A 84 11.02 7.45 15.80
N GLU A 85 10.53 8.34 16.65
CA GLU A 85 10.99 8.43 18.04
C GLU A 85 10.72 7.15 18.83
N LYS A 86 9.53 6.56 18.64
CA LYS A 86 9.01 5.52 19.53
C LYS A 86 9.35 4.10 19.08
N PHE A 87 9.31 3.83 17.78
CA PHE A 87 9.32 2.46 17.26
C PHE A 87 10.53 2.13 16.38
N LEU A 88 11.12 3.09 15.65
CA LEU A 88 12.27 2.78 14.79
C LEU A 88 13.51 2.18 15.47
N PRO A 89 13.81 2.41 16.76
CA PRO A 89 14.95 1.73 17.40
C PRO A 89 14.88 0.20 17.27
N SER A 90 13.68 -0.39 17.24
CA SER A 90 13.46 -1.84 17.13
C SER A 90 12.68 -2.26 15.87
N ARG A 91 12.09 -1.31 15.13
CA ARG A 91 11.25 -1.57 13.96
C ARG A 91 11.88 -1.07 12.66
N HIS A 92 11.24 -1.46 11.56
CA HIS A 92 11.46 -0.95 10.21
C HIS A 92 10.11 -0.58 9.62
N ILE A 93 10.03 0.54 8.90
CA ILE A 93 8.78 0.98 8.26
C ILE A 93 9.06 1.38 6.81
N CYS A 94 8.13 1.08 5.90
CA CYS A 94 8.18 1.59 4.54
C CYS A 94 6.77 1.82 3.98
N GLY A 95 6.62 2.86 3.19
CA GLY A 95 5.29 3.27 2.76
C GLY A 95 5.28 4.50 1.87
N ARG A 96 4.10 5.10 1.76
CA ARG A 96 3.89 6.38 1.11
C ARG A 96 2.92 7.21 1.92
N PHE A 97 3.07 8.52 1.92
CA PHE A 97 2.04 9.43 2.41
C PHE A 97 1.67 10.45 1.34
N GLY A 98 0.45 10.98 1.43
CA GLY A 98 -0.05 11.94 0.47
C GLY A 98 -1.49 11.66 0.08
N SER A 99 -1.85 11.91 -1.18
CA SER A 99 -3.24 11.88 -1.62
C SER A 99 -3.36 11.53 -3.11
N LYS A 100 -4.51 11.00 -3.51
CA LYS A 100 -4.78 10.68 -4.92
C LYS A 100 -4.92 11.92 -5.81
N GLY A 101 -5.39 13.05 -5.26
CA GLY A 101 -5.52 14.34 -5.95
C GLY A 101 -4.98 15.48 -5.09
N LYS A 102 -4.77 16.65 -5.68
CA LYS A 102 -4.12 17.82 -5.01
C LYS A 102 -4.80 18.16 -3.68
N ASP A 103 -6.12 18.26 -3.72
CA ASP A 103 -6.99 18.59 -2.59
C ASP A 103 -7.63 17.33 -1.97
N GLY A 104 -7.09 16.15 -2.28
CA GLY A 104 -7.62 14.88 -1.81
C GLY A 104 -7.24 14.58 -0.36
N THR A 105 -7.99 13.66 0.24
CA THR A 105 -7.73 13.06 1.56
C THR A 105 -6.28 12.66 1.71
N LYS A 106 -5.64 13.12 2.80
CA LYS A 106 -4.25 12.83 3.11
C LYS A 106 -4.19 11.53 3.90
N ALA A 107 -3.31 10.64 3.49
CA ALA A 107 -3.17 9.35 4.13
C ALA A 107 -1.71 8.93 4.20
N ILE A 108 -1.36 8.20 5.24
CA ILE A 108 -0.16 7.36 5.33
C ILE A 108 -0.58 5.94 4.95
N VAL A 109 0.16 5.32 4.04
CA VAL A 109 -0.02 3.94 3.61
C VAL A 109 1.27 3.18 3.88
N VAL A 110 1.24 2.26 4.83
CA VAL A 110 2.38 1.44 5.25
C VAL A 110 2.24 0.04 4.71
N ASN A 111 3.30 -0.51 4.14
CA ASN A 111 3.31 -1.87 3.63
C ASN A 111 3.53 -2.88 4.75
N ALA A 112 2.77 -3.98 4.72
CA ALA A 112 2.98 -5.13 5.58
C ALA A 112 3.02 -6.42 4.74
N ASP A 113 3.96 -7.29 5.07
CA ASP A 113 4.21 -8.53 4.35
C ASP A 113 3.58 -9.75 5.02
N THR A 114 3.20 -9.65 6.30
CA THR A 114 2.46 -10.68 7.06
C THR A 114 1.31 -10.07 7.88
N GLU A 115 0.44 -10.92 8.43
CA GLU A 115 -0.64 -10.48 9.32
C GLU A 115 -0.12 -9.95 10.65
N GLU A 116 0.94 -10.55 11.19
CA GLU A 116 1.57 -10.12 12.43
C GLU A 116 2.24 -8.74 12.26
N GLU A 117 2.92 -8.51 11.13
CA GLU A 117 3.49 -7.20 10.80
C GLU A 117 2.37 -6.16 10.60
N ARG A 118 1.27 -6.54 9.95
CA ARG A 118 0.08 -5.68 9.77
C ARG A 118 -0.51 -5.26 11.11
N ASP A 119 -0.74 -6.20 12.01
CA ASP A 119 -1.39 -5.95 13.30
C ASP A 119 -0.50 -5.15 14.24
N ALA A 120 0.81 -5.42 14.23
CA ALA A 120 1.79 -4.60 14.91
C ALA A 120 1.78 -3.15 14.41
N LEU A 121 1.91 -2.94 13.08
CA LEU A 121 1.88 -1.61 12.48
C LEU A 121 0.57 -0.87 12.76
N LEU A 122 -0.57 -1.58 12.75
CA LEU A 122 -1.88 -1.02 13.08
C LEU A 122 -1.91 -0.49 14.51
N SER A 123 -1.42 -1.26 15.47
CA SER A 123 -1.35 -0.86 16.88
C SER A 123 -0.40 0.33 17.08
N GLU A 124 0.80 0.25 16.50
CA GLU A 124 1.86 1.27 16.65
C GLU A 124 1.43 2.62 16.05
N LEU A 125 0.77 2.61 14.88
CA LEU A 125 0.25 3.82 14.26
C LEU A 125 -0.95 4.41 15.02
N ARG A 126 -1.82 3.56 15.59
CA ARG A 126 -2.90 4.01 16.48
C ARG A 126 -2.34 4.71 17.71
N GLU A 127 -1.29 4.14 18.31
CA GLU A 127 -0.62 4.73 19.46
C GLU A 127 0.00 6.09 19.12
N CYS A 128 0.67 6.21 17.96
CA CYS A 128 1.21 7.50 17.50
C CYS A 128 0.12 8.57 17.32
N VAL A 129 -1.01 8.22 16.70
CA VAL A 129 -2.13 9.15 16.48
C VAL A 129 -2.74 9.59 17.81
N ASN A 130 -2.93 8.65 18.75
CA ASN A 130 -3.47 8.94 20.07
C ASN A 130 -2.55 9.84 20.89
N ASP A 131 -1.24 9.57 20.90
CA ASP A 131 -0.25 10.40 21.61
C ASP A 131 -0.23 11.85 21.10
N LEU A 132 -0.55 12.05 19.82
CA LEU A 132 -0.61 13.37 19.19
C LEU A 132 -1.99 14.04 19.33
N ASN A 133 -2.96 13.38 19.96
CA ASN A 133 -4.36 13.82 20.06
C ASN A 133 -4.99 14.15 18.68
N LEU A 134 -4.62 13.39 17.65
CA LEU A 134 -5.15 13.57 16.30
C LEU A 134 -6.42 12.74 16.10
N THR A 135 -7.36 13.26 15.31
CA THR A 135 -8.51 12.48 14.84
C THR A 135 -8.16 11.85 13.50
N ALA A 136 -8.06 10.51 13.46
CA ALA A 136 -7.71 9.78 12.25
C ALA A 136 -8.58 8.54 12.07
N GLN A 137 -8.85 8.18 10.81
CA GLN A 137 -9.38 6.85 10.48
C GLN A 137 -8.21 5.90 10.23
N ILE A 138 -8.14 4.80 10.99
CA ILE A 138 -7.03 3.85 10.91
C ILE A 138 -7.56 2.43 10.65
N PHE A 139 -7.14 1.85 9.53
CA PHE A 139 -7.58 0.52 9.11
C PHE A 139 -6.50 -0.20 8.31
N TYR A 140 -6.69 -1.48 8.04
CA TYR A 140 -5.85 -2.25 7.13
C TYR A 140 -6.67 -2.77 5.95
N SER A 141 -5.97 -3.16 4.87
CA SER A 141 -6.57 -3.80 3.71
C SER A 141 -5.51 -4.60 2.94
N LYS A 142 -5.93 -5.35 1.93
CA LYS A 142 -4.97 -5.99 1.00
C LYS A 142 -4.17 -4.91 0.26
N GLY A 143 -2.85 -5.12 0.12
CA GLY A 143 -1.92 -4.16 -0.46
C GLY A 143 -2.33 -3.72 -1.86
N CYS A 144 -2.64 -4.69 -2.72
CA CYS A 144 -3.04 -4.46 -4.12
C CYS A 144 -4.57 -4.39 -4.31
N ALA A 145 -5.35 -4.08 -3.27
CA ALA A 145 -6.81 -3.94 -3.37
C ALA A 145 -7.26 -2.97 -4.48
N TYR A 146 -6.42 -2.01 -4.86
CA TYR A 146 -6.69 -1.08 -5.96
C TYR A 146 -6.81 -1.74 -7.35
N LEU A 147 -6.14 -2.87 -7.58
CA LEU A 147 -6.23 -3.63 -8.83
C LEU A 147 -7.21 -4.78 -8.69
N TYR A 148 -7.01 -5.60 -7.67
CA TYR A 148 -7.79 -6.82 -7.47
C TYR A 148 -9.23 -6.53 -7.02
N GLY A 149 -9.47 -5.49 -6.22
CA GLY A 149 -10.81 -5.17 -5.71
C GLY A 149 -11.80 -4.75 -6.78
N GLU A 150 -11.35 -4.14 -7.88
CA GLU A 150 -12.25 -3.82 -8.99
C GLU A 150 -12.73 -5.07 -9.76
N LEU A 151 -12.03 -6.20 -9.63
CA LEU A 151 -12.39 -7.47 -10.28
C LEU A 151 -13.08 -8.44 -9.33
N LEU A 152 -12.59 -8.52 -8.10
CA LEU A 152 -12.90 -9.56 -7.13
C LEU A 152 -13.86 -9.08 -6.03
N GLY A 153 -14.18 -7.79 -5.99
CA GLY A 153 -15.04 -7.20 -4.96
C GLY A 153 -14.38 -7.17 -3.58
N ASP A 154 -15.19 -7.38 -2.55
CA ASP A 154 -14.78 -7.28 -1.14
C ASP A 154 -13.66 -8.27 -0.77
N TRP A 155 -12.53 -7.73 -0.30
CA TRP A 155 -11.34 -8.52 0.00
C TRP A 155 -11.49 -9.47 1.18
N HIS A 156 -12.46 -9.25 2.06
CA HIS A 156 -12.76 -10.17 3.16
C HIS A 156 -13.29 -11.53 2.65
N LYS A 157 -13.80 -11.58 1.42
CA LYS A 157 -14.32 -12.80 0.79
C LYS A 157 -13.30 -13.49 -0.11
N TRP A 158 -12.13 -12.90 -0.30
CA TRP A 158 -11.12 -13.48 -1.18
C TRP A 158 -10.58 -14.77 -0.62
N GLN A 159 -10.27 -15.68 -1.52
CA GLN A 159 -9.57 -16.94 -1.27
C GLN A 159 -8.31 -16.99 -2.14
N ARG A 160 -7.41 -17.97 -1.92
CA ARG A 160 -6.19 -18.09 -2.74
C ARG A 160 -6.48 -18.15 -4.24
N VAL A 161 -7.60 -18.76 -4.61
CA VAL A 161 -8.23 -18.67 -5.94
C VAL A 161 -9.57 -17.99 -5.75
N THR A 162 -9.80 -16.83 -6.37
CA THR A 162 -11.02 -16.03 -6.19
C THR A 162 -11.74 -15.84 -7.52
N PRO A 163 -13.05 -16.11 -7.59
CA PRO A 163 -13.85 -15.82 -8.79
C PRO A 163 -13.88 -14.34 -9.14
N VAL A 164 -13.83 -14.05 -10.44
CA VAL A 164 -14.07 -12.70 -10.96
C VAL A 164 -15.54 -12.35 -10.76
N SER A 165 -15.81 -11.44 -9.83
CA SER A 165 -17.16 -10.99 -9.49
C SER A 165 -17.64 -9.83 -10.37
N HIS A 166 -16.69 -9.11 -10.97
CA HIS A 166 -16.92 -7.92 -11.79
C HIS A 166 -16.22 -8.06 -13.16
N PRO A 167 -16.68 -8.98 -14.03
CA PRO A 167 -16.08 -9.21 -15.34
C PRO A 167 -16.12 -7.96 -16.24
N GLU A 168 -17.09 -7.06 -16.04
CA GLU A 168 -17.21 -5.79 -16.74
C GLU A 168 -16.01 -4.85 -16.53
N ASN A 169 -15.23 -5.05 -15.47
CA ASN A 169 -14.06 -4.23 -15.15
C ASN A 169 -12.75 -4.77 -15.74
N VAL A 170 -12.76 -5.93 -16.39
CA VAL A 170 -11.54 -6.60 -16.89
C VAL A 170 -10.73 -5.70 -17.82
N GLU A 171 -11.35 -5.13 -18.86
CA GLU A 171 -10.64 -4.28 -19.83
C GLU A 171 -10.04 -3.03 -19.18
N LYS A 172 -10.80 -2.41 -18.28
CA LYS A 172 -10.35 -1.23 -17.51
C LYS A 172 -9.15 -1.57 -16.63
N VAL A 173 -9.16 -2.73 -15.97
CA VAL A 173 -8.05 -3.18 -15.13
C VAL A 173 -6.83 -3.56 -15.97
N ILE A 174 -7.01 -4.23 -17.11
CA ILE A 174 -5.93 -4.50 -18.08
C ILE A 174 -5.25 -3.20 -18.51
N LYS A 175 -6.02 -2.19 -18.92
CA LYS A 175 -5.49 -0.88 -19.32
C LYS A 175 -4.66 -0.24 -18.22
N ARG A 176 -5.16 -0.28 -16.99
CA ARG A 176 -4.44 0.26 -15.82
C ARG A 176 -3.17 -0.52 -15.52
N ILE A 177 -3.18 -1.84 -15.67
CA ILE A 177 -1.98 -2.65 -15.49
C ILE A 177 -0.92 -2.29 -16.53
N LYS A 178 -1.31 -2.11 -17.80
CA LYS A 178 -0.41 -1.63 -18.85
C LYS A 178 0.24 -0.30 -18.50
N GLU A 179 -0.53 0.66 -17.97
CA GLU A 179 0.01 1.95 -17.51
C GLU A 179 1.01 1.79 -16.34
N VAL A 180 0.74 0.89 -15.40
CA VAL A 180 1.60 0.65 -14.23
C VAL A 180 2.90 -0.09 -14.60
N LEU A 181 2.82 -1.04 -15.53
CA LEU A 181 3.95 -1.84 -16.01
C LEU A 181 4.69 -1.19 -17.20
N GLU A 182 4.19 -0.07 -17.71
CA GLU A 182 4.72 0.62 -18.89
C GLU A 182 4.75 -0.26 -20.16
N ILE A 183 3.69 -1.06 -20.34
CA ILE A 183 3.48 -1.96 -21.49
C ILE A 183 2.58 -1.24 -22.50
N SER A 184 2.92 -1.33 -23.79
CA SER A 184 2.12 -0.78 -24.91
C SER A 184 0.82 -1.55 -25.18
#